data_AF-A0A5B6V447-F1
#
_entry.id   AF-A0A5B6V447-F1
#
_cell.length_a   1.000
_cell.length_b   1.000
_cell.length_c   1.000
_cell.angle_alpha   90.00
_cell.angle_beta   90.00
_cell.angle_gamma   90.00
#
_symmetry.space_group_name_H-M   'P 1'
#
loop_
_entity.id
_entity.type
_entity.pdbx_description
1 polymer ?
#
loop_
_entity_poly.entity_id
_entity_poly.type
_entity_poly.pdbx_seq_one_letter_code
_entity_poly.pdbx_strand_id
1 'polypeptide(L)'
;MNYWQATKALESRIKNMTETYASGVTTMKELANKIQRSTSSNMEEMSFAFSSQIEAIEQFLVTAVLEAKKVFEDLQSSLNEQKELLVFSARQQEEGLHRNLISAQEISKATFHFLTDINNQASKFMTTAVKQEEAAREEKQAIEKIAAILATLTSNRSAMVSEASGCMKDMDIQDNRTLQQQMSVMQQVSADVGKEMCKYIEKVESHFVKDTFSAAESRGIMEDGLQECSKIVNVSRQKWENAKTYINELNKSSLADIKSTVRENIKRNHTVHEELLSALSSTGAEVGARTGDITAAINDSLLRDRECKKEIDSLTNCCLDQLKTVQEKHGESISNIRSEAEKCITRDYLVDNHTKPKKRDIVVPSLASIEEMRTSAFEDIEKEENNLENNNRSKWGYNEGKIQQQITSLSPNRTPFADVNSL
;
A
#
# COMPACT_ATOMS: atom_id res chain seq x y z
N MET A 1 -50.79 -24.09 -45.23
CA MET A 1 -50.80 -23.10 -44.14
C MET A 1 -51.40 -21.82 -44.68
N ASN A 2 -52.47 -21.31 -44.07
CA ASN A 2 -53.18 -20.15 -44.61
C ASN A 2 -52.31 -18.90 -44.46
N TYR A 3 -52.13 -18.13 -45.54
CA TYR A 3 -51.31 -16.90 -45.61
C TYR A 3 -51.57 -15.92 -44.43
N TRP A 4 -52.81 -15.84 -43.98
CA TRP A 4 -53.23 -15.06 -42.81
C TRP A 4 -52.59 -15.53 -41.48
N GLN A 5 -52.39 -16.84 -41.30
CA GLN A 5 -51.76 -17.39 -40.09
C GLN A 5 -50.27 -17.05 -40.02
N ALA A 6 -49.58 -17.04 -41.16
CA ALA A 6 -48.17 -16.66 -41.23
C ALA A 6 -47.95 -15.18 -40.88
N THR A 7 -48.82 -14.29 -41.37
CA THR A 7 -48.72 -12.85 -41.07
C THR A 7 -48.98 -12.56 -39.58
N LYS A 8 -50.00 -13.18 -38.99
CA LYS A 8 -50.27 -13.05 -37.55
C LYS A 8 -49.12 -13.58 -36.67
N ALA A 9 -48.47 -14.66 -37.09
CA ALA A 9 -47.31 -15.18 -36.39
C ALA A 9 -46.13 -14.19 -36.42
N LEU A 10 -45.92 -13.50 -37.55
CA LEU A 10 -44.88 -12.48 -37.69
C LEU A 10 -45.17 -11.23 -36.84
N GLU A 11 -46.40 -10.70 -36.87
CA GLU A 11 -46.85 -9.61 -36.01
C GLU A 11 -46.65 -9.94 -34.52
N SER A 12 -47.06 -11.14 -34.10
CA SER A 12 -46.88 -11.60 -32.72
C SER A 12 -45.40 -11.69 -32.34
N ARG A 13 -44.53 -12.10 -33.26
CA ARG A 13 -43.09 -12.22 -33.02
C ARG A 13 -42.43 -10.85 -32.89
N ILE A 14 -42.84 -9.87 -33.72
CA ILE A 14 -42.37 -8.49 -33.62
C ILE A 14 -42.80 -7.89 -32.29
N LYS A 15 -44.08 -8.02 -31.93
CA LYS A 15 -44.60 -7.56 -30.65
C LYS A 15 -43.81 -8.12 -29.48
N ASN A 16 -43.58 -9.44 -29.45
CA ASN A 16 -42.80 -10.10 -28.41
C ASN A 16 -41.35 -9.59 -28.36
N MET A 17 -40.71 -9.40 -29.53
CA MET A 17 -39.36 -8.85 -29.61
C MET A 17 -39.29 -7.43 -29.03
N THR A 18 -40.26 -6.57 -29.35
CA THR A 18 -40.34 -5.20 -28.83
C THR A 18 -40.58 -5.19 -27.32
N GLU A 19 -41.49 -6.01 -26.81
CA GLU A 19 -41.77 -6.14 -25.38
C GLU A 19 -40.55 -6.65 -24.62
N THR A 20 -39.86 -7.66 -25.15
CA THR A 20 -38.62 -8.21 -24.57
C THR A 20 -37.53 -7.14 -24.52
N TYR A 21 -37.34 -6.40 -25.61
CA TYR A 21 -36.36 -5.33 -25.67
C TYR A 21 -36.69 -4.19 -24.70
N ALA A 22 -37.95 -3.73 -24.65
CA ALA A 22 -38.40 -2.69 -23.74
C ALA A 22 -38.23 -3.10 -22.26
N SER A 23 -38.53 -4.36 -21.95
CA SER A 23 -38.26 -4.96 -20.64
C SER A 23 -36.77 -4.93 -20.31
N GLY A 24 -35.91 -5.34 -21.25
CA GLY A 24 -34.45 -5.28 -21.10
C GLY A 24 -33.91 -3.86 -20.87
N VAL A 25 -34.43 -2.85 -21.59
CA VAL A 25 -34.06 -1.45 -21.36
C VAL A 25 -34.47 -0.99 -19.97
N THR A 26 -35.65 -1.40 -19.51
CA THR A 26 -36.15 -1.05 -18.16
C THR A 26 -35.25 -1.65 -17.07
N THR A 27 -34.90 -2.94 -17.18
CA THR A 27 -34.02 -3.60 -16.21
C THR A 27 -32.61 -3.00 -16.21
N MET A 28 -32.07 -2.63 -17.38
CA MET A 28 -30.78 -1.92 -17.47
C MET A 28 -30.83 -0.55 -16.80
N LYS A 29 -31.91 0.22 -16.96
CA LYS A 29 -32.09 1.51 -16.28
C LYS A 29 -32.17 1.34 -14.77
N GLU A 30 -32.89 0.34 -14.27
CA GLU A 30 -32.96 0.04 -12.83
C GLU A 30 -31.59 -0.36 -12.27
N LEU A 31 -30.84 -1.20 -12.99
CA LEU A 31 -29.49 -1.59 -12.63
C LEU A 31 -28.54 -0.39 -12.59
N ALA A 32 -28.56 0.46 -13.62
CA ALA A 32 -27.76 1.68 -13.68
C ALA A 32 -28.03 2.60 -12.47
N ASN A 33 -29.30 2.76 -12.10
CA ASN A 33 -29.72 3.53 -10.93
C ASN A 33 -29.20 2.92 -9.63
N LYS A 34 -29.26 1.59 -9.49
CA LYS A 34 -28.75 0.89 -8.31
C LYS A 34 -27.24 1.04 -8.18
N ILE A 35 -26.50 0.88 -9.28
CA ILE A 35 -25.04 1.05 -9.32
C ILE A 35 -24.67 2.48 -8.95
N GLN A 36 -25.31 3.49 -9.55
CA GLN A 36 -25.03 4.90 -9.24
C GLN A 36 -25.19 5.19 -7.73
N ARG A 37 -26.34 4.82 -7.14
CA ARG A 37 -26.60 5.05 -5.71
C ARG A 37 -25.63 4.28 -4.82
N SER A 38 -25.38 3.01 -5.14
CA SER A 38 -24.43 2.16 -4.42
C SER A 38 -23.02 2.77 -4.42
N THR A 39 -22.52 3.15 -5.60
CA THR A 39 -21.18 3.72 -5.73
C THR A 39 -21.05 5.04 -4.98
N SER A 40 -22.05 5.93 -5.09
CA SER A 40 -22.03 7.20 -4.34
C SER A 40 -22.08 6.98 -2.82
N SER A 41 -22.96 6.10 -2.34
CA SER A 41 -23.07 5.76 -0.91
C SER A 41 -21.75 5.18 -0.37
N ASN A 42 -21.16 4.22 -1.09
CA ASN A 42 -19.90 3.61 -0.68
C ASN A 42 -18.76 4.64 -0.61
N MET A 43 -18.73 5.61 -1.54
CA MET A 43 -17.72 6.69 -1.52
C MET A 43 -17.90 7.65 -0.34
N GLU A 44 -19.14 7.95 0.05
CA GLU A 44 -19.45 8.75 1.24
C GLU A 44 -19.08 8.00 2.52
N GLU A 45 -19.41 6.71 2.61
CA GLU A 45 -19.01 5.84 3.73
C GLU A 45 -17.49 5.77 3.86
N MET A 46 -16.76 5.61 2.76
CA MET A 46 -15.29 5.67 2.76
C MET A 46 -14.78 7.03 3.27
N SER A 47 -15.37 8.14 2.83
CA SER A 47 -14.99 9.48 3.31
C SER A 47 -15.21 9.63 4.82
N PHE A 48 -16.31 9.10 5.34
CA PHE A 48 -16.59 9.08 6.77
C PHE A 48 -15.58 8.21 7.54
N ALA A 49 -15.28 7.00 7.04
CA ALA A 49 -14.30 6.11 7.65
C ALA A 49 -12.91 6.75 7.71
N PHE A 50 -12.45 7.40 6.64
CA PHE A 50 -11.20 8.15 6.65
C PHE A 50 -11.22 9.32 7.64
N SER A 51 -12.34 10.06 7.72
CA SER A 51 -12.48 11.16 8.68
C SER A 51 -12.35 10.66 10.11
N SER A 52 -13.03 9.55 10.44
CA SER A 52 -12.97 8.93 11.76
C SER A 52 -11.57 8.39 12.09
N GLN A 53 -10.88 7.80 11.11
CA GLN A 53 -9.50 7.34 11.30
C GLN A 53 -8.53 8.49 11.54
N ILE A 54 -8.65 9.58 10.79
CA ILE A 54 -7.84 10.79 10.97
C ILE A 54 -8.07 11.37 12.38
N GLU A 55 -9.32 11.46 12.83
CA GLU A 55 -9.64 11.90 14.20
C GLU A 55 -9.01 10.99 15.26
N ALA A 56 -9.07 9.66 15.08
CA ALA A 56 -8.42 8.72 15.99
C ALA A 56 -6.89 8.92 16.05
N ILE A 57 -6.25 9.21 14.91
CA ILE A 57 -4.81 9.54 14.84
C ILE A 57 -4.52 10.84 15.57
N GLU A 58 -5.35 11.87 15.41
CA GLU A 58 -5.19 13.15 16.12
C GLU A 58 -5.30 12.96 17.64
N GLN A 59 -6.28 12.19 18.11
CA GLN A 59 -6.44 11.89 19.55
C GLN A 59 -5.26 11.09 20.12
N PHE A 60 -4.78 10.09 19.38
CA PHE A 60 -3.59 9.33 19.75
C PHE A 60 -2.38 10.26 19.86
N LEU A 61 -2.15 11.12 18.87
CA LEU A 61 -1.03 12.04 18.85
C LEU A 61 -1.10 13.07 19.99
N VAL A 62 -2.27 13.61 20.28
CA VAL A 62 -2.49 14.49 21.44
C VAL A 62 -2.11 13.79 22.74
N THR A 63 -2.54 12.53 22.91
CA THR A 63 -2.21 11.73 24.10
C THR A 63 -0.71 11.47 24.20
N ALA A 64 -0.08 11.02 23.11
CA ALA A 64 1.36 10.75 23.07
C ALA A 64 2.19 12.00 23.37
N VAL A 65 1.80 13.17 22.86
CA VAL A 65 2.49 14.44 23.14
C VAL A 65 2.31 14.87 24.59
N LEU A 66 1.13 14.65 25.19
CA LEU A 66 0.89 14.92 26.61
C LEU A 66 1.76 14.02 27.50
N GLU A 67 1.85 12.73 27.19
CA GLU A 67 2.72 11.80 27.91
C GLU A 67 4.20 12.17 27.77
N ALA A 68 4.65 12.49 26.55
CA ALA A 68 6.01 12.95 26.30
C ALA A 68 6.31 14.25 27.08
N LYS A 69 5.37 15.20 27.11
CA LYS A 69 5.48 16.45 27.87
C LYS A 69 5.72 16.17 29.36
N LYS A 70 4.95 15.25 29.95
CA LYS A 70 5.13 14.84 31.35
C LYS A 70 6.54 14.29 31.59
N VAL A 71 7.02 13.40 30.72
CA VAL A 71 8.39 12.87 30.80
C VAL A 71 9.44 13.99 30.71
N PHE A 72 9.24 14.98 29.84
CA PHE A 72 10.15 16.12 29.76
C PHE A 72 10.11 17.05 30.97
N GLU A 73 8.96 17.17 31.64
CA GLU A 73 8.84 17.91 32.89
C GLU A 73 9.58 17.18 34.02
N ASP A 74 9.39 15.86 34.13
CA ASP A 74 10.08 15.00 35.11
C ASP A 74 11.62 15.03 34.90
N LEU A 75 12.07 14.90 33.64
CA LEU A 75 13.49 15.01 33.30
C LEU A 75 14.07 16.39 33.62
N GLN A 76 13.31 17.46 33.37
CA GLN A 76 13.75 18.81 33.69
C GLN A 76 13.89 19.01 35.21
N SER A 77 12.93 18.49 36.00
CA SER A 77 13.00 18.51 37.46
C SER A 77 14.23 17.76 37.96
N SER A 78 14.43 16.52 37.49
CA SER A 78 15.57 15.70 37.90
C SER A 78 16.92 16.33 37.52
N LEU A 79 17.03 16.94 36.34
CA LEU A 79 18.24 17.67 35.95
C LEU A 79 18.49 18.89 36.84
N ASN A 80 17.45 19.60 37.26
CA ASN A 80 17.59 20.72 38.19
C ASN A 80 18.04 20.24 39.57
N GLU A 81 17.45 19.15 40.09
CA GLU A 81 17.87 18.51 41.34
C GLU A 81 19.34 18.06 41.29
N GLN A 82 19.78 17.47 40.17
CA GLN A 82 21.18 17.07 39.98
C GLN A 82 22.13 18.28 39.96
N LYS A 83 21.72 19.41 39.37
CA LYS A 83 22.50 20.66 39.41
C LYS A 83 22.62 21.20 40.82
N GLU A 84 21.53 21.23 41.58
CA GLU A 84 21.55 21.65 42.98
C GLU A 84 22.43 20.73 43.83
N LEU A 85 22.33 19.41 43.62
CA LEU A 85 23.17 18.43 44.30
C LEU A 85 24.65 18.58 43.95
N LEU A 86 24.99 18.88 42.68
CA LEU A 86 26.36 19.15 42.25
C LEU A 86 26.93 20.38 42.96
N VAL A 87 26.16 21.48 43.02
CA VAL A 87 26.55 22.70 43.74
C VAL A 87 26.76 22.41 45.22
N PHE A 88 25.84 21.66 45.84
CA PHE A 88 25.95 21.25 47.24
C PHE A 88 27.19 20.39 47.50
N SER A 89 27.41 19.36 46.69
CA SER A 89 28.56 18.46 46.80
C SER A 89 29.88 19.18 46.59
N ALA A 90 29.95 20.10 45.62
CA ALA A 90 31.14 20.90 45.36
C ALA A 90 31.50 21.75 46.58
N ARG A 91 30.50 22.42 47.18
CA ARG A 91 30.69 23.21 48.40
C ARG A 91 31.15 22.34 49.57
N GLN A 92 30.53 21.18 49.77
CA GLN A 92 30.90 20.26 50.85
C GLN A 92 32.33 19.73 50.69
N GLN A 93 32.75 19.43 49.46
CA GLN A 93 34.11 18.99 49.14
C GLN A 93 35.13 20.10 49.41
N GLU A 94 34.84 21.34 49.00
CA GLU A 94 35.69 22.51 49.27
C GLU A 94 35.84 22.76 50.77
N GLU A 95 34.75 22.76 51.52
CA GLU A 95 34.75 22.90 52.99
C GLU A 95 35.51 21.75 53.69
N GLY A 96 35.45 20.54 53.14
CA GLY A 96 36.19 19.37 53.62
C GLY A 96 37.70 19.51 53.40
N LEU A 97 38.12 19.87 52.19
CA LEU A 97 39.52 20.12 51.84
C LEU A 97 40.10 21.24 52.71
N HIS A 98 39.35 22.32 52.91
CA HIS A 98 39.78 23.44 53.74
C HIS A 98 39.97 23.05 55.22
N ARG A 99 39.01 22.30 55.79
CA ARG A 99 39.14 21.79 57.16
C ARG A 99 40.34 20.87 57.34
N ASN A 100 40.62 20.00 56.36
CA ASN A 100 41.78 19.12 56.39
C ASN A 100 43.10 19.91 56.38
N LEU A 101 43.20 20.94 55.55
CA LEU A 101 44.37 21.83 55.51
C LEU A 101 44.59 22.53 56.86
N ILE A 102 43.55 23.16 57.42
CA ILE A 102 43.62 23.83 58.72
C ILE A 102 44.04 22.84 59.81
N SER A 103 43.43 21.66 59.85
CA SER A 103 43.77 20.64 60.85
C SER A 103 45.23 20.20 60.75
N ALA A 104 45.74 19.98 59.54
CA ALA A 104 47.14 19.61 59.33
C ALA A 104 48.09 20.74 59.75
N GLN A 105 47.75 22.00 59.47
CA GLN A 105 48.52 23.17 59.91
C GLN A 105 48.56 23.31 61.43
N GLU A 106 47.42 23.18 62.11
CA GLU A 106 47.34 23.25 63.58
C GLU A 106 48.11 22.11 64.26
N ILE A 107 47.98 20.87 63.77
CA ILE A 107 48.78 19.73 64.26
C ILE A 107 50.26 19.99 64.07
N SER A 108 50.65 20.52 62.90
CA SER A 108 52.05 20.82 62.59
C SER A 108 52.62 21.90 63.47
N LYS A 109 51.86 22.97 63.71
CA LYS A 109 52.22 24.06 64.62
C LYS A 109 52.40 23.56 66.06
N ALA A 110 51.45 22.78 66.57
CA ALA A 110 51.53 22.19 67.91
C ALA A 110 52.76 21.28 68.05
N THR A 111 53.02 20.45 67.04
CA THR A 111 54.19 19.56 67.00
C THR A 111 55.50 20.37 67.01
N PHE A 112 55.58 21.43 66.19
CA PHE A 112 56.78 22.28 66.13
C PHE A 112 57.05 23.00 67.46
N HIS A 113 56.00 23.52 68.11
CA HIS A 113 56.12 24.11 69.44
C HIS A 113 56.66 23.11 70.46
N PHE A 114 56.10 21.89 70.50
CA PHE A 114 56.55 20.83 71.39
C PHE A 114 58.03 20.46 71.18
N LEU A 115 58.46 20.32 69.93
CA LEU A 115 59.87 20.05 69.58
C LEU A 115 60.79 21.21 70.01
N THR A 116 60.36 22.45 69.79
CA THR A 116 61.10 23.64 70.20
C THR A 116 61.29 23.68 71.72
N ASP A 117 60.26 23.34 72.48
CA ASP A 117 60.32 23.27 73.95
C ASP A 117 61.27 22.17 74.44
N ILE A 118 61.24 20.98 73.85
CA ILE A 118 62.20 19.91 74.14
C ILE A 118 63.64 20.39 73.90
N ASN A 119 63.89 21.00 72.74
CA ASN A 119 65.22 21.48 72.38
C ASN A 119 65.72 22.57 73.34
N ASN A 120 64.84 23.48 73.77
CA ASN A 120 65.14 24.50 74.76
C ASN A 120 65.45 23.89 76.13
N GLN A 121 64.68 22.89 76.56
CA GLN A 121 64.89 22.20 77.84
C GLN A 121 66.23 21.43 77.84
N ALA A 122 66.52 20.72 76.75
CA ALA A 122 67.79 20.00 76.56
C ALA A 122 68.99 20.96 76.59
N SER A 123 68.86 22.12 75.93
CA SER A 123 69.89 23.17 75.92
C SER A 123 70.14 23.73 77.32
N LYS A 124 69.07 24.08 78.06
CA LYS A 124 69.17 24.55 79.45
C LYS A 124 69.87 23.51 80.33
N PHE A 125 69.48 22.24 80.21
CA PHE A 125 70.07 21.15 80.99
C PHE A 125 71.57 21.00 80.71
N MET A 126 71.99 21.01 79.44
CA MET A 126 73.40 20.93 79.07
C MET A 126 74.22 22.07 79.68
N THR A 127 73.70 23.30 79.69
CA THR A 127 74.41 24.44 80.32
C THR A 127 74.53 24.31 81.85
N THR A 128 73.52 23.76 82.52
CA THR A 128 73.58 23.51 83.98
C THR A 128 74.50 22.34 84.33
N ALA A 129 74.50 21.29 83.51
CA ALA A 129 75.37 20.13 83.68
C ALA A 129 76.86 20.49 83.54
N VAL A 130 77.21 21.35 82.56
CA VAL A 130 78.57 21.87 82.40
C VAL A 130 78.99 22.72 83.62
N LYS A 131 78.09 23.56 84.14
CA LYS A 131 78.37 24.36 85.36
C LYS A 131 78.57 23.49 86.60
N GLN A 132 77.80 22.41 86.75
CA GLN A 132 77.96 21.46 87.84
C GLN A 132 79.27 20.68 87.71
N GLU A 133 79.66 20.27 86.50
CA GLU A 133 80.95 19.61 86.26
C GLU A 133 82.14 20.55 86.54
N GLU A 134 82.02 21.83 86.17
CA GLU A 134 83.01 22.87 86.49
C GLU A 134 83.15 23.07 88.01
N ALA A 135 82.03 23.17 88.73
CA ALA A 135 82.01 23.29 90.19
C ALA A 135 82.54 22.04 90.89
N ALA A 136 82.19 20.83 90.43
CA ALA A 136 82.69 19.57 90.95
C ALA A 136 84.20 19.42 90.72
N ARG A 137 84.73 19.96 89.61
CA ARG A 137 86.16 20.02 89.33
C ARG A 137 86.90 21.02 90.22
N GLU A 138 86.31 22.19 90.49
CA GLU A 138 86.84 23.15 91.47
C GLU A 138 86.84 22.56 92.89
N GLU A 139 85.76 21.89 93.29
CA GLU A 139 85.65 21.18 94.56
C GLU A 139 86.67 20.05 94.66
N LYS A 140 86.88 19.27 93.58
CA LYS A 140 87.96 18.27 93.49
C LYS A 140 89.32 18.91 93.76
N GLN A 141 89.63 20.02 93.11
CA GLN A 141 90.90 20.71 93.30
C GLN A 141 91.07 21.21 94.75
N ALA A 142 89.99 21.64 95.39
CA ALA A 142 89.98 22.02 96.80
C ALA A 142 90.18 20.82 97.73
N ILE A 143 89.47 19.71 97.50
CA ILE A 143 89.61 18.47 98.27
C ILE A 143 91.00 17.86 98.09
N GLU A 144 91.56 17.84 96.88
CA GLU A 144 92.93 17.37 96.62
C GLU A 144 93.95 18.22 97.36
N LYS A 145 93.76 19.55 97.43
CA LYS A 145 94.60 20.44 98.25
C LYS A 145 94.46 20.14 99.75
N ILE A 146 93.24 19.94 100.25
CA ILE A 146 92.98 19.55 101.65
C ILE A 146 93.61 18.18 101.96
N ALA A 147 93.46 17.22 101.05
CA ALA A 147 94.04 15.88 101.15
C ALA A 147 95.57 15.93 101.13
N ALA A 148 96.18 16.79 100.30
CA ALA A 148 97.63 17.01 100.30
C ALA A 148 98.13 17.64 101.62
N ILE A 149 97.38 18.59 102.21
CA ILE A 149 97.68 19.17 103.52
C ILE A 149 97.56 18.11 104.64
N LEU A 150 96.51 17.28 104.61
CA LEU A 150 96.31 16.19 105.58
C LEU A 150 97.32 15.04 105.42
N ALA A 151 97.72 14.72 104.18
CA ALA A 151 98.77 13.75 103.88
C ALA A 151 100.14 14.19 104.42
N THR A 152 100.37 15.50 104.52
CA THR A 152 101.57 16.07 105.18
C THR A 152 101.51 15.89 106.71
N LEU A 153 100.32 15.65 107.29
CA LEU A 153 100.09 15.62 108.74
C LEU A 153 99.91 14.23 109.35
N THR A 154 99.54 13.19 108.60
CA THR A 154 99.28 11.86 109.18
C THR A 154 99.76 10.73 108.29
N SER A 155 100.97 10.24 108.56
CA SER A 155 101.44 8.95 108.07
C SER A 155 100.75 7.82 108.83
N ASN A 156 100.07 6.96 108.07
CA ASN A 156 99.60 5.61 108.40
C ASN A 156 98.24 5.48 109.16
N ARG A 157 97.18 5.09 108.43
CA ARG A 157 96.37 3.86 108.63
C ARG A 157 95.00 3.95 107.90
N SER A 158 94.71 2.89 107.12
CA SER A 158 93.37 2.42 106.69
C SER A 158 92.86 2.74 105.28
N ALA A 159 93.20 1.82 104.39
CA ALA A 159 92.77 1.59 103.00
C ALA A 159 91.25 1.30 102.78
N MET A 160 90.33 2.11 103.29
CA MET A 160 88.88 1.93 103.00
C MET A 160 88.11 3.21 102.63
N VAL A 161 88.76 4.38 102.66
CA VAL A 161 88.09 5.67 102.34
C VAL A 161 88.40 6.16 100.92
N SER A 162 89.51 5.73 100.30
CA SER A 162 89.92 6.19 98.95
C SER A 162 89.30 5.41 97.79
N GLU A 163 88.81 4.17 98.00
CA GLU A 163 88.26 3.34 96.92
C GLU A 163 86.75 3.59 96.71
N ALA A 164 85.99 3.77 97.79
CA ALA A 164 84.57 4.16 97.73
C ALA A 164 84.39 5.62 97.27
N SER A 165 85.27 6.55 97.66
CA SER A 165 85.24 7.94 97.17
C SER A 165 85.75 8.10 95.73
N GLY A 166 86.51 7.15 95.19
CA GLY A 166 86.96 7.14 93.80
C GLY A 166 85.90 6.55 92.86
N CYS A 167 85.38 5.36 93.18
CA CYS A 167 84.36 4.69 92.35
C CYS A 167 83.01 5.43 92.31
N MET A 168 82.57 6.07 93.40
CA MET A 168 81.32 6.86 93.38
C MET A 168 81.44 8.12 92.50
N LYS A 169 82.66 8.63 92.29
CA LYS A 169 82.92 9.92 91.62
C LYS A 169 83.19 9.76 90.12
N ASP A 170 83.87 8.68 89.73
CA ASP A 170 84.02 8.32 88.31
C ASP A 170 82.67 7.91 87.70
N MET A 171 81.78 7.30 88.50
CA MET A 171 80.42 6.98 88.10
C MET A 171 79.58 8.25 87.87
N ASP A 172 79.71 9.28 88.72
CA ASP A 172 78.98 10.56 88.59
C ASP A 172 79.42 11.38 87.35
N ILE A 173 80.73 11.40 87.05
CA ILE A 173 81.27 12.04 85.82
C ILE A 173 80.83 11.27 84.57
N GLN A 174 80.85 9.93 84.63
CA GLN A 174 80.42 9.08 83.53
C GLN A 174 78.92 9.19 83.27
N ASP A 175 78.10 9.27 84.32
CA ASP A 175 76.66 9.49 84.24
C ASP A 175 76.35 10.87 83.65
N ASN A 176 77.07 11.92 84.05
CA ASN A 176 76.90 13.27 83.49
C ASN A 176 77.28 13.33 81.99
N ARG A 177 78.40 12.72 81.57
CA ARG A 177 78.74 12.59 80.15
C ARG A 177 77.69 11.82 79.36
N THR A 178 77.19 10.73 79.93
CA THR A 178 76.13 9.93 79.30
C THR A 178 74.86 10.75 79.14
N LEU A 179 74.49 11.55 80.15
CA LEU A 179 73.34 12.46 80.07
C LEU A 179 73.53 13.58 79.04
N GLN A 180 74.71 14.20 78.97
CA GLN A 180 75.03 15.20 77.92
C GLN A 180 74.92 14.59 76.53
N GLN A 181 75.45 13.38 76.33
CA GLN A 181 75.34 12.65 75.07
C GLN A 181 73.88 12.38 74.72
N GLN A 182 73.05 11.92 75.68
CA GLN A 182 71.63 11.70 75.45
C GLN A 182 70.86 12.99 75.16
N MET A 183 71.19 14.11 75.82
CA MET A 183 70.61 15.41 75.52
C MET A 183 70.96 15.90 74.11
N SER A 184 72.21 15.71 73.67
CA SER A 184 72.64 16.00 72.30
C SER A 184 71.87 15.17 71.27
N VAL A 185 71.68 13.86 71.54
CA VAL A 185 70.82 12.99 70.72
C VAL A 185 69.38 13.51 70.69
N MET A 186 68.84 13.97 71.83
CA MET A 186 67.48 14.51 71.88
C MET A 186 67.32 15.80 71.06
N GLN A 187 68.32 16.68 71.07
CA GLN A 187 68.35 17.88 70.21
C GLN A 187 68.40 17.49 68.73
N GLN A 188 69.23 16.51 68.38
CA GLN A 188 69.35 16.01 67.00
C GLN A 188 68.04 15.40 66.51
N VAL A 189 67.42 14.52 67.30
CA VAL A 189 66.10 13.93 67.00
C VAL A 189 65.06 15.03 66.82
N SER A 190 65.05 16.04 67.70
CA SER A 190 64.13 17.17 67.58
C SER A 190 64.31 17.95 66.27
N ALA A 191 65.56 18.17 65.84
CA ALA A 191 65.85 18.86 64.59
C ALA A 191 65.45 18.03 63.36
N ASP A 192 65.67 16.72 63.39
CA ASP A 192 65.32 15.81 62.30
C ASP A 192 63.80 15.64 62.15
N VAL A 193 63.06 15.50 63.27
CA VAL A 193 61.60 15.53 63.24
C VAL A 193 61.08 16.88 62.73
N GLY A 194 61.72 18.00 63.12
CA GLY A 194 61.38 19.33 62.60
C GLY A 194 61.50 19.43 61.08
N LYS A 195 62.59 18.93 60.48
CA LYS A 195 62.76 18.88 59.03
C LYS A 195 61.70 18.02 58.35
N GLU A 196 61.40 16.86 58.92
CA GLU A 196 60.39 15.96 58.34
C GLU A 196 58.98 16.57 58.44
N MET A 197 58.71 17.34 59.49
CA MET A 197 57.45 18.07 59.62
C MET A 197 57.30 19.18 58.56
N CYS A 198 58.37 19.90 58.23
CA CYS A 198 58.35 20.86 57.12
C CYS A 198 58.01 20.18 55.79
N LYS A 199 58.64 19.04 55.49
CA LYS A 199 58.33 18.25 54.27
C LYS A 199 56.87 17.77 54.27
N TYR A 200 56.36 17.36 55.43
CA TYR A 200 54.96 16.96 55.57
C TYR A 200 54.01 18.11 55.22
N ILE A 201 54.25 19.31 55.74
CA ILE A 201 53.46 20.52 55.42
C ILE A 201 53.49 20.82 53.92
N GLU A 202 54.68 20.86 53.31
CA GLU A 202 54.83 21.13 51.86
C GLU A 202 54.04 20.11 51.03
N LYS A 203 54.07 18.84 51.45
CA LYS A 203 53.31 17.77 50.78
C LYS A 203 51.80 17.95 50.96
N VAL A 204 51.33 18.30 52.15
CA VAL A 204 49.90 18.56 52.42
C VAL A 204 49.41 19.76 51.61
N GLU A 205 50.17 20.85 51.53
CA GLU A 205 49.81 22.03 50.75
C GLU A 205 49.78 21.72 49.25
N SER A 206 50.77 21.00 48.74
CA SER A 206 50.81 20.53 47.35
C SER A 206 49.61 19.63 47.01
N HIS A 207 49.27 18.69 47.89
CA HIS A 207 48.09 17.84 47.73
C HIS A 207 46.79 18.66 47.78
N PHE A 208 46.65 19.61 48.70
CA PHE A 208 45.47 20.47 48.79
C PHE A 208 45.24 21.25 47.48
N VAL A 209 46.28 21.85 46.92
CA VAL A 209 46.19 22.58 45.64
C VAL A 209 45.77 21.63 44.51
N LYS A 210 46.39 20.45 44.43
CA LYS A 210 46.08 19.45 43.41
C LYS A 210 44.63 18.96 43.52
N ASP A 211 44.19 18.59 44.72
CA ASP A 211 42.85 18.07 44.98
C ASP A 211 41.78 19.14 44.71
N THR A 212 42.07 20.41 45.04
CA THR A 212 41.20 21.55 44.71
C THR A 212 41.04 21.72 43.21
N PHE A 213 42.13 21.64 42.44
CA PHE A 213 42.09 21.76 40.99
C PHE A 213 41.32 20.59 40.36
N SER A 214 41.61 19.35 40.75
CA SER A 214 40.90 18.17 40.27
C SER A 214 39.41 18.19 40.61
N ALA A 215 39.03 18.69 41.79
CA ALA A 215 37.63 18.88 42.16
C ALA A 215 36.94 19.93 41.27
N ALA A 216 37.60 21.05 41.01
CA ALA A 216 37.08 22.10 40.13
C ALA A 216 36.91 21.64 38.68
N GLU A 217 37.89 20.88 38.15
CA GLU A 217 37.83 20.27 36.82
C GLU A 217 36.66 19.27 36.72
N SER A 218 36.54 18.35 37.69
CA SER A 218 35.44 17.38 37.73
C SER A 218 34.08 18.06 37.80
N ARG A 219 33.95 19.14 38.57
CA ARG A 219 32.73 19.95 38.64
C ARG A 219 32.40 20.56 37.28
N GLY A 220 33.37 21.16 36.60
CA GLY A 220 33.18 21.75 35.27
C GLY A 220 32.67 20.72 34.26
N ILE A 221 33.28 19.53 34.22
CA ILE A 221 32.84 18.44 33.32
C ILE A 221 31.40 18.02 33.62
N MET A 222 31.04 17.87 34.90
CA MET A 222 29.67 17.51 35.30
C MET A 222 28.67 18.62 34.97
N GLU A 223 29.03 19.88 35.18
CA GLU A 223 28.17 21.03 34.89
C GLU A 223 27.90 21.17 33.38
N ASP A 224 28.94 21.03 32.56
CA ASP A 224 28.82 21.01 31.10
C ASP A 224 27.92 19.87 30.63
N GLY A 225 28.10 18.67 31.20
CA GLY A 225 27.26 17.50 30.92
C GLY A 225 25.78 17.74 31.25
N LEU A 226 25.49 18.27 32.44
CA LEU A 226 24.13 18.60 32.87
C LEU A 226 23.51 19.71 32.01
N GLN A 227 24.30 20.69 31.58
CA GLN A 227 23.86 21.74 30.67
C GLN A 227 23.50 21.18 29.30
N GLU A 228 24.33 20.28 28.76
CA GLU A 228 24.07 19.63 27.48
C GLU A 228 22.83 18.73 27.54
N CYS A 229 22.67 17.93 28.60
CA CYS A 229 21.45 17.16 28.83
C CYS A 229 20.21 18.06 28.86
N SER A 230 20.29 19.22 29.51
CA SER A 230 19.18 20.19 29.53
C SER A 230 18.86 20.75 28.15
N LYS A 231 19.86 21.01 27.30
CA LYS A 231 19.63 21.45 25.91
C LYS A 231 18.95 20.34 25.10
N ILE A 232 19.41 19.10 25.23
CA ILE A 232 18.84 17.94 24.54
C ILE A 232 17.36 17.75 24.91
N VAL A 233 17.02 17.84 26.20
CA VAL A 233 15.62 17.75 26.67
C VAL A 233 14.76 18.85 26.03
N ASN A 234 15.25 20.10 26.00
CA ASN A 234 14.53 21.21 25.38
C ASN A 234 14.34 21.04 23.87
N VAL A 235 15.39 20.62 23.15
CA VAL A 235 15.32 20.34 21.70
C VAL A 235 14.34 19.19 21.43
N SER A 236 14.36 18.15 22.26
CA SER A 236 13.47 16.99 22.13
C SER A 236 12.01 17.40 22.37
N ARG A 237 11.74 18.23 23.37
CA ARG A 237 10.42 18.83 23.62
C ARG A 237 9.92 19.60 22.40
N GLN A 238 10.76 20.46 21.81
CA GLN A 238 10.41 21.21 20.62
C GLN A 238 10.12 20.30 19.41
N LYS A 239 10.90 19.23 19.23
CA LYS A 239 10.68 18.26 18.15
C LYS A 239 9.31 17.59 18.25
N TRP A 240 8.84 17.26 19.45
CA TRP A 240 7.51 16.68 19.67
C TRP A 240 6.39 17.67 19.38
N GLU A 241 6.51 18.93 19.79
CA GLU A 241 5.53 19.98 19.45
C GLU A 241 5.48 20.26 17.95
N ASN A 242 6.63 20.27 17.29
CA ASN A 242 6.71 20.41 15.84
C ASN A 242 6.06 19.20 15.15
N ALA A 243 6.38 17.96 15.58
CA ALA A 243 5.78 16.74 15.03
C ALA A 243 4.25 16.74 15.16
N LYS A 244 3.73 17.17 16.32
CA LYS A 244 2.29 17.37 16.54
C LYS A 244 1.68 18.31 15.50
N THR A 245 2.31 19.46 15.31
CA THR A 245 1.85 20.49 14.38
C THR A 245 1.86 19.98 12.94
N TYR A 246 2.97 19.38 12.49
CA TYR A 246 3.10 18.84 11.14
C TYR A 246 2.06 17.76 10.82
N ILE A 247 1.83 16.82 11.74
CA ILE A 247 0.85 15.76 11.52
C ILE A 247 -0.57 16.34 11.50
N ASN A 248 -0.90 17.30 12.36
CA ASN A 248 -2.21 17.96 12.34
C ASN A 248 -2.46 18.72 11.03
N GLU A 249 -1.44 19.43 10.52
CA GLU A 249 -1.53 20.12 9.22
C GLU A 249 -1.70 19.14 8.08
N LEU A 250 -0.92 18.04 8.08
CA LEU A 250 -1.04 16.95 7.12
C LEU A 250 -2.45 16.34 7.14
N ASN A 251 -2.94 15.97 8.32
CA ASN A 251 -4.28 15.40 8.51
C ASN A 251 -5.38 16.32 7.99
N LYS A 252 -5.28 17.62 8.28
CA LYS A 252 -6.23 18.63 7.78
C LYS A 252 -6.19 18.74 6.26
N SER A 253 -5.00 18.75 5.66
CA SER A 253 -4.83 18.77 4.19
C SER A 253 -5.39 17.49 3.57
N SER A 254 -4.99 16.32 4.07
CA SER A 254 -5.43 15.02 3.57
C SER A 254 -6.95 14.85 3.68
N LEU A 255 -7.57 15.32 4.76
CA LEU A 255 -9.02 15.31 4.91
C LEU A 255 -9.71 16.18 3.85
N ALA A 256 -9.16 17.37 3.56
CA ALA A 256 -9.68 18.25 2.52
C ALA A 256 -9.54 17.61 1.13
N ASP A 257 -8.40 17.00 0.84
CA ASP A 257 -8.12 16.31 -0.42
C ASP A 257 -9.06 15.11 -0.62
N ILE A 258 -9.20 14.23 0.39
CA ILE A 258 -10.12 13.09 0.36
C ILE A 258 -11.55 13.57 0.11
N LYS A 259 -12.03 14.58 0.83
CA LYS A 259 -13.38 15.15 0.63
C LYS A 259 -13.57 15.72 -0.77
N SER A 260 -12.54 16.37 -1.31
CA SER A 260 -12.54 16.90 -2.68
C SER A 260 -12.63 15.78 -3.72
N THR A 261 -11.75 14.78 -3.63
CA THR A 261 -11.71 13.62 -4.53
C THR A 261 -13.01 12.82 -4.48
N VAL A 262 -13.57 12.56 -3.30
CA VAL A 262 -14.86 11.87 -3.15
C VAL A 262 -15.98 12.65 -3.84
N ARG A 263 -16.05 13.97 -3.62
CA ARG A 263 -17.04 14.83 -4.27
C ARG A 263 -16.89 14.80 -5.80
N GLU A 264 -15.66 14.86 -6.31
CA GLU A 264 -15.40 14.80 -7.75
C GLU A 264 -15.78 13.43 -8.34
N ASN A 265 -15.46 12.34 -7.64
CA ASN A 265 -15.82 10.98 -8.03
C ASN A 265 -17.33 10.79 -8.08
N ILE A 266 -18.08 11.31 -7.10
CA ILE A 266 -19.55 11.27 -7.09
C ILE A 266 -20.11 12.05 -8.29
N LYS A 267 -19.56 13.21 -8.61
CA LYS A 267 -19.95 13.98 -9.81
C LYS A 267 -19.69 13.20 -11.09
N ARG A 268 -18.50 12.62 -11.26
CA ARG A 268 -18.15 11.80 -12.43
C ARG A 268 -19.07 10.58 -12.54
N ASN A 269 -19.35 9.89 -11.42
CA ASN A 269 -20.30 8.78 -11.36
C ASN A 269 -21.70 9.20 -11.83
N HIS A 270 -22.17 10.39 -11.42
CA HIS A 270 -23.44 10.93 -11.89
C HIS A 270 -23.43 11.25 -13.40
N THR A 271 -22.37 11.88 -13.92
CA THR A 271 -22.25 12.16 -15.36
C THR A 271 -22.30 10.88 -16.20
N VAL A 272 -21.52 9.85 -15.83
CA VAL A 272 -21.53 8.55 -16.52
C VAL A 272 -22.90 7.88 -16.45
N HIS A 273 -23.60 8.01 -15.32
CA HIS A 273 -24.96 7.50 -15.17
C HIS A 273 -25.94 8.18 -16.15
N GLU A 274 -25.90 9.51 -16.25
CA GLU A 274 -26.76 10.27 -17.17
C GLU A 274 -26.46 9.96 -18.64
N GLU A 275 -25.19 9.80 -19.01
CA GLU A 275 -24.78 9.37 -20.35
C GLU A 275 -25.32 7.98 -20.68
N LEU A 276 -25.25 7.03 -19.73
CA LEU A 276 -25.80 5.69 -19.89
C LEU A 276 -27.32 5.71 -20.05
N LEU A 277 -28.04 6.48 -19.22
CA LEU A 277 -29.49 6.62 -19.33
C LEU A 277 -29.92 7.24 -20.66
N SER A 278 -29.15 8.23 -21.14
CA SER A 278 -29.36 8.89 -22.43
C SER A 278 -29.13 7.91 -23.59
N ALA A 279 -28.05 7.14 -23.55
CA ALA A 279 -27.75 6.10 -24.54
C ALA A 279 -28.85 5.03 -24.58
N LEU A 280 -29.26 4.50 -23.42
CA LEU A 280 -30.36 3.52 -23.32
C LEU A 280 -31.68 4.06 -23.87
N SER A 281 -31.97 5.34 -23.64
CA SER A 281 -33.20 5.97 -24.16
C SER A 281 -33.13 6.21 -25.65
N SER A 282 -31.97 6.61 -26.17
CA SER A 282 -31.71 6.79 -27.60
C SER A 282 -31.86 5.47 -28.37
N THR A 283 -31.16 4.42 -27.94
CA THR A 283 -31.27 3.08 -28.53
C THR A 283 -32.70 2.53 -28.39
N GLY A 284 -33.37 2.83 -27.27
CA GLY A 284 -34.79 2.59 -27.04
C GLY A 284 -35.68 3.16 -28.14
N ALA A 285 -35.50 4.45 -28.44
CA ALA A 285 -36.24 5.14 -29.48
C ALA A 285 -35.91 4.59 -30.89
N GLU A 286 -34.64 4.28 -31.17
CA GLU A 286 -34.22 3.71 -32.46
C GLU A 286 -34.87 2.34 -32.71
N VAL A 287 -34.85 1.44 -31.72
CA VAL A 287 -35.50 0.13 -31.83
C VAL A 287 -37.02 0.28 -31.96
N GLY A 288 -37.62 1.23 -31.24
CA GLY A 288 -39.03 1.58 -31.39
C GLY A 288 -39.37 2.04 -32.81
N ALA A 289 -38.58 2.94 -33.39
CA ALA A 289 -38.74 3.43 -34.76
C ALA A 289 -38.62 2.28 -35.78
N ARG A 290 -37.54 1.49 -35.70
CA ARG A 290 -37.32 0.33 -36.59
C ARG A 290 -38.44 -0.69 -36.50
N THR A 291 -38.96 -0.95 -35.29
CA THR A 291 -40.11 -1.84 -35.10
C THR A 291 -41.36 -1.27 -35.78
N GLY A 292 -41.60 0.04 -35.64
CA GLY A 292 -42.67 0.76 -36.31
C GLY A 292 -42.59 0.61 -37.83
N ASP A 293 -41.40 0.85 -38.40
CA ASP A 293 -41.14 0.70 -39.84
C ASP A 293 -41.39 -0.72 -40.34
N ILE A 294 -40.91 -1.74 -39.62
CA ILE A 294 -41.16 -3.15 -39.95
C ILE A 294 -42.66 -3.46 -39.91
N THR A 295 -43.37 -2.98 -38.89
CA THR A 295 -44.81 -3.20 -38.75
C THR A 295 -45.60 -2.53 -39.87
N ALA A 296 -45.23 -1.30 -40.25
CA ALA A 296 -45.81 -0.61 -41.39
C ALA A 296 -45.57 -1.39 -42.70
N ALA A 297 -44.32 -1.82 -42.96
CA ALA A 297 -43.97 -2.58 -44.15
C ALA A 297 -44.75 -3.91 -44.26
N ILE A 298 -45.00 -4.59 -43.14
CA ILE A 298 -45.83 -5.81 -43.10
C ILE A 298 -47.28 -5.50 -43.44
N ASN A 299 -47.85 -4.44 -42.85
CA ASN A 299 -49.22 -4.03 -43.14
C ASN A 299 -49.41 -3.62 -44.60
N ASP A 300 -48.46 -2.88 -45.17
CA ASP A 300 -48.47 -2.47 -46.57
C ASP A 300 -48.38 -3.68 -47.49
N SER A 301 -47.46 -4.62 -47.21
CA SER A 301 -47.33 -5.88 -47.96
C SER A 301 -48.62 -6.70 -47.90
N LEU A 302 -49.23 -6.83 -46.72
CA LEU A 302 -50.50 -7.53 -46.55
C LEU A 302 -51.65 -6.84 -47.27
N LEU A 303 -51.65 -5.51 -47.35
CA LEU A 303 -52.62 -4.75 -48.15
C LEU A 303 -52.43 -5.01 -49.64
N ARG A 304 -51.18 -5.00 -50.14
CA ARG A 304 -50.85 -5.34 -51.54
C ARG A 304 -51.30 -6.76 -51.87
N ASP A 305 -51.05 -7.72 -50.99
CA ASP A 305 -51.42 -9.12 -51.21
C ASP A 305 -52.94 -9.32 -51.22
N ARG A 306 -53.70 -8.57 -50.42
CA ARG A 306 -55.18 -8.56 -50.50
C ARG A 306 -55.68 -7.98 -51.81
N GLU A 307 -55.05 -6.92 -52.32
CA GLU A 307 -55.42 -6.31 -53.60
C GLU A 307 -55.08 -7.22 -54.78
N CYS A 308 -53.87 -7.78 -54.81
CA CYS A 308 -53.45 -8.78 -55.79
C CYS A 308 -54.37 -10.00 -55.78
N LYS A 309 -54.75 -10.50 -54.59
CA LYS A 309 -55.74 -11.56 -54.48
C LYS A 309 -57.08 -11.16 -55.10
N LYS A 310 -57.59 -9.96 -54.83
CA LYS A 310 -58.86 -9.46 -55.39
C LYS A 310 -58.79 -9.36 -56.91
N GLU A 311 -57.68 -8.91 -57.47
CA GLU A 311 -57.43 -8.86 -58.92
C GLU A 311 -57.40 -10.25 -59.53
N ILE A 312 -56.68 -11.20 -58.93
CA ILE A 312 -56.62 -12.60 -59.37
C ILE A 312 -58.01 -13.25 -59.30
N ASP A 313 -58.74 -13.06 -58.20
CA ASP A 313 -60.10 -13.59 -58.03
C ASP A 313 -61.04 -13.00 -59.10
N SER A 314 -60.93 -11.71 -59.41
CA SER A 314 -61.69 -11.06 -60.48
C SER A 314 -61.33 -11.60 -61.87
N LEU A 315 -60.04 -11.78 -62.16
CA LEU A 315 -59.56 -12.36 -63.41
C LEU A 315 -60.03 -13.81 -63.56
N THR A 316 -59.92 -14.59 -62.49
CA THR A 316 -60.35 -15.99 -62.44
C THR A 316 -61.84 -16.11 -62.70
N ASN A 317 -62.66 -15.27 -62.05
CA ASN A 317 -64.10 -15.22 -62.28
C ASN A 317 -64.44 -14.82 -63.73
N CYS A 318 -63.75 -13.83 -64.29
CA CYS A 318 -63.92 -13.43 -65.69
C CYS A 318 -63.60 -14.60 -66.65
N CYS A 319 -62.47 -15.29 -66.43
CA CYS A 319 -62.11 -16.48 -67.22
C CYS A 319 -63.14 -17.60 -67.06
N LEU A 320 -63.69 -17.79 -65.86
CA LEU A 320 -64.72 -18.79 -65.57
C LEU A 320 -66.04 -18.45 -66.29
N ASP A 321 -66.46 -17.18 -66.28
CA ASP A 321 -67.63 -16.70 -67.02
C ASP A 321 -67.45 -16.86 -68.53
N GLN A 322 -66.25 -16.56 -69.05
CA GLN A 322 -65.90 -16.81 -70.45
C GLN A 322 -65.96 -18.30 -70.79
N LEU A 323 -65.39 -19.17 -69.96
CA LEU A 323 -65.40 -20.62 -70.16
C LEU A 323 -66.84 -21.16 -70.16
N LYS A 324 -67.67 -20.69 -69.22
CA LYS A 324 -69.10 -21.02 -69.15
C LYS A 324 -69.84 -20.56 -70.40
N THR A 325 -69.60 -19.34 -70.86
CA THR A 325 -70.18 -18.81 -72.11
C THR A 325 -69.78 -19.64 -73.32
N VAL A 326 -68.51 -20.06 -73.42
CA VAL A 326 -68.03 -20.94 -74.49
C VAL A 326 -68.69 -22.31 -74.40
N GLN A 327 -68.79 -22.88 -73.20
CA GLN A 327 -69.46 -24.17 -72.98
C GLN A 327 -70.94 -24.12 -73.38
N GLU A 328 -71.66 -23.07 -73.00
CA GLU A 328 -73.07 -22.86 -73.36
C GLU A 328 -73.24 -22.70 -74.87
N LYS A 329 -72.46 -21.81 -75.52
CA LYS A 329 -72.50 -21.61 -76.98
C LYS A 329 -72.11 -22.87 -77.76
N HIS A 330 -71.10 -23.59 -77.29
CA HIS A 330 -70.68 -24.85 -77.90
C HIS A 330 -71.77 -25.92 -77.73
N GLY A 331 -72.38 -26.03 -76.54
CA GLY A 331 -73.50 -26.92 -76.28
C GLY A 331 -74.74 -26.60 -77.12
N GLU A 332 -75.03 -25.31 -77.32
CA GLU A 332 -76.08 -24.83 -78.23
C GLU A 332 -75.74 -25.19 -79.69
N SER A 333 -74.51 -24.92 -80.15
CA SER A 333 -74.03 -25.31 -81.48
C SER A 333 -74.14 -26.82 -81.72
N ILE A 334 -73.72 -27.66 -80.76
CA ILE A 334 -73.88 -29.12 -80.84
C ILE A 334 -75.36 -29.50 -80.91
N SER A 335 -76.21 -28.87 -80.10
CA SER A 335 -77.65 -29.13 -80.10
C SER A 335 -78.31 -28.75 -81.42
N ASN A 336 -77.92 -27.61 -82.01
CA ASN A 336 -78.36 -27.15 -83.32
C ASN A 336 -77.89 -28.11 -84.44
N ILE A 337 -76.62 -28.52 -84.44
CA ILE A 337 -76.09 -29.52 -85.38
C ILE A 337 -76.87 -30.83 -85.25
N ARG A 338 -77.09 -31.32 -84.03
CA ARG A 338 -77.86 -32.54 -83.76
C ARG A 338 -79.29 -32.42 -84.28
N SER A 339 -79.98 -31.32 -83.97
CA SER A 339 -81.35 -31.06 -84.46
C SER A 339 -81.38 -31.03 -85.99
N GLU A 340 -80.43 -30.37 -86.65
CA GLU A 340 -80.45 -30.25 -88.10
C GLU A 340 -80.05 -31.57 -88.79
N ALA A 341 -79.15 -32.34 -88.20
CA ALA A 341 -78.87 -33.72 -88.62
C ALA A 341 -80.10 -34.62 -88.46
N GLU A 342 -80.80 -34.55 -87.33
CA GLU A 342 -82.03 -35.30 -87.06
C GLU A 342 -83.14 -34.90 -88.03
N LYS A 343 -83.26 -33.61 -88.37
CA LYS A 343 -84.18 -33.08 -89.38
C LYS A 343 -83.83 -33.54 -90.79
N CYS A 344 -82.55 -33.64 -91.15
CA CYS A 344 -82.12 -34.24 -92.42
C CYS A 344 -82.42 -35.75 -92.47
N ILE A 345 -82.15 -36.50 -91.40
CA ILE A 345 -82.46 -37.93 -91.33
C ILE A 345 -83.98 -38.17 -91.39
N THR A 346 -84.78 -37.36 -90.71
CA THR A 346 -86.25 -37.50 -90.70
C THR A 346 -86.90 -37.04 -92.00
N ARG A 347 -86.31 -36.05 -92.71
CA ARG A 347 -86.82 -35.49 -93.96
C ARG A 347 -86.36 -36.26 -95.20
N ASP A 348 -85.18 -36.86 -95.16
CA ASP A 348 -84.60 -37.57 -96.30
C ASP A 348 -84.75 -39.10 -96.23
N TYR A 349 -85.26 -39.64 -95.11
CA TYR A 349 -85.64 -41.06 -94.96
C TYR A 349 -87.17 -41.25 -94.89
N LEU A 350 -87.88 -40.55 -95.77
CA LEU A 350 -89.31 -40.73 -96.04
C LEU A 350 -89.50 -41.28 -97.45
N VAL A 351 -89.03 -42.51 -97.68
CA VAL A 351 -89.34 -43.28 -98.89
C VAL A 351 -89.66 -44.72 -98.52
N ASP A 352 -90.95 -45.03 -98.41
CA ASP A 352 -91.49 -46.23 -99.04
C ASP A 352 -92.90 -45.93 -99.56
N ASN A 353 -93.03 -45.71 -100.86
CA ASN A 353 -93.87 -46.60 -101.65
C ASN A 353 -93.65 -46.43 -103.16
N HIS A 354 -93.23 -47.56 -103.75
CA HIS A 354 -93.33 -47.91 -105.17
C HIS A 354 -92.30 -47.34 -106.14
N THR A 355 -91.15 -48.03 -106.23
CA THR A 355 -90.76 -48.68 -107.50
C THR A 355 -89.70 -49.76 -107.26
N LYS A 356 -89.97 -51.00 -107.69
CA LYS A 356 -88.96 -52.07 -107.73
C LYS A 356 -88.02 -51.86 -108.93
N PRO A 357 -86.69 -51.73 -108.76
CA PRO A 357 -85.74 -51.87 -109.86
C PRO A 357 -85.16 -53.29 -109.91
N LYS A 358 -84.96 -53.78 -111.13
CA LYS A 358 -84.41 -55.11 -111.48
C LYS A 358 -82.98 -55.31 -110.97
N LYS A 359 -82.68 -56.55 -110.54
CA LYS A 359 -81.33 -57.06 -110.26
C LYS A 359 -80.40 -56.81 -111.46
N ARG A 360 -79.33 -56.06 -111.22
CA ARG A 360 -78.11 -56.03 -112.04
C ARG A 360 -77.05 -56.83 -111.30
N ASP A 361 -76.42 -57.77 -111.98
CA ASP A 361 -75.24 -58.46 -111.49
C ASP A 361 -74.10 -57.44 -111.39
N ILE A 362 -73.61 -57.23 -110.17
CA ILE A 362 -72.41 -56.44 -109.91
C ILE A 362 -71.29 -57.45 -109.67
N VAL A 363 -70.25 -57.37 -110.49
CA VAL A 363 -69.00 -58.09 -110.28
C VAL A 363 -68.37 -57.56 -109.00
N VAL A 364 -68.33 -58.41 -107.98
CA VAL A 364 -67.62 -58.13 -106.73
C VAL A 364 -66.12 -58.32 -107.01
N PRO A 365 -65.26 -57.30 -106.80
CA PRO A 365 -63.82 -57.43 -106.94
C PRO A 365 -63.29 -58.51 -105.98
N SER A 366 -62.31 -59.31 -106.43
CA SER A 366 -61.66 -60.29 -105.56
C SER A 366 -60.84 -59.58 -104.48
N LEU A 367 -60.59 -60.29 -103.36
CA LEU A 367 -59.87 -59.78 -102.20
C LEU A 367 -58.47 -59.22 -102.56
N ALA A 368 -57.84 -59.75 -103.61
CA ALA A 368 -56.57 -59.22 -104.14
C ALA A 368 -56.68 -57.80 -104.74
N SER A 369 -57.82 -57.44 -105.34
CA SER A 369 -58.05 -56.12 -105.96
C SER A 369 -58.36 -55.03 -104.93
N ILE A 370 -58.77 -55.39 -103.70
CA ILE A 370 -58.97 -54.47 -102.57
C ILE A 370 -57.62 -54.18 -101.88
N GLU A 371 -56.75 -55.19 -101.80
CA GLU A 371 -55.43 -55.05 -101.16
C GLU A 371 -54.47 -54.16 -102.01
N GLU A 372 -54.58 -54.18 -103.34
CA GLU A 372 -53.76 -53.37 -104.26
C GLU A 372 -54.11 -51.86 -104.24
N MET A 373 -55.25 -51.48 -103.66
CA MET A 373 -55.71 -50.07 -103.54
C MET A 373 -55.43 -49.43 -102.17
N ARG A 374 -54.86 -50.17 -101.21
CA ARG A 374 -54.34 -49.56 -99.98
C ARG A 374 -53.12 -48.69 -100.33
N THR A 375 -53.26 -47.38 -100.19
CA THR A 375 -52.10 -46.50 -100.10
C THR A 375 -51.39 -46.80 -98.79
N SER A 376 -50.12 -47.21 -98.87
CA SER A 376 -49.20 -47.54 -97.76
C SER A 376 -48.80 -46.32 -96.90
N ALA A 377 -49.77 -45.50 -96.47
CA ALA A 377 -49.49 -44.23 -95.79
C ALA A 377 -49.89 -44.20 -94.31
N PHE A 378 -50.42 -45.29 -93.74
CA PHE A 378 -50.83 -45.35 -92.34
C PHE A 378 -49.99 -46.30 -91.45
N GLU A 379 -49.04 -47.05 -92.01
CA GLU A 379 -48.09 -47.86 -91.20
C GLU A 379 -46.78 -47.10 -90.86
N ASP A 380 -46.58 -45.90 -91.42
CA ASP A 380 -45.37 -45.09 -91.14
C ASP A 380 -45.58 -43.99 -90.06
N ILE A 381 -46.81 -43.69 -89.65
CA ILE A 381 -47.07 -42.68 -88.60
C ILE A 381 -46.76 -43.21 -87.19
N GLU A 382 -46.85 -44.52 -86.96
CA GLU A 382 -46.43 -45.12 -85.67
C GLU A 382 -44.89 -45.28 -85.54
N LYS A 383 -44.11 -44.96 -86.59
CA LYS A 383 -42.63 -45.00 -86.55
C LYS A 383 -41.96 -43.62 -86.52
N GLU A 384 -42.70 -42.52 -86.68
CA GLU A 384 -42.15 -41.14 -86.63
C GLU A 384 -42.29 -40.41 -85.28
N GLU A 385 -43.13 -40.87 -84.34
CA GLU A 385 -43.12 -40.32 -82.96
C GLU A 385 -41.97 -40.84 -82.09
N ASN A 386 -41.27 -41.90 -82.52
CA ASN A 386 -40.17 -42.50 -81.77
C ASN A 386 -38.75 -42.12 -82.28
N ASN A 387 -38.62 -41.15 -83.19
CA ASN A 387 -37.31 -40.77 -83.77
C ASN A 387 -37.02 -39.25 -83.81
N LEU A 388 -37.76 -38.41 -83.06
CA LEU A 388 -37.44 -36.97 -82.95
C LEU A 388 -36.65 -36.59 -81.69
N GLU A 389 -35.93 -37.55 -81.11
CA GLU A 389 -35.01 -37.34 -80.00
C GLU A 389 -33.56 -37.68 -80.41
N ASN A 390 -33.10 -37.16 -81.56
CA ASN A 390 -31.66 -36.94 -81.77
C ASN A 390 -31.33 -36.08 -83.00
N ASN A 391 -30.51 -35.05 -82.77
CA ASN A 391 -29.53 -34.47 -83.71
C ASN A 391 -30.03 -33.71 -84.96
N ASN A 392 -29.89 -32.37 -84.95
CA ASN A 392 -28.68 -31.73 -85.52
C ASN A 392 -28.70 -30.19 -85.46
N ARG A 393 -27.99 -29.68 -84.45
CA ARG A 393 -26.90 -28.69 -84.49
C ARG A 393 -26.66 -27.85 -85.77
N SER A 394 -26.45 -26.55 -85.51
CA SER A 394 -25.45 -25.61 -86.09
C SER A 394 -25.77 -24.76 -87.34
N LYS A 395 -25.73 -23.42 -87.20
CA LYS A 395 -24.62 -22.55 -87.67
C LYS A 395 -24.95 -21.04 -87.61
N TRP A 396 -24.03 -20.30 -86.99
CA TRP A 396 -23.62 -18.88 -87.15
C TRP A 396 -23.39 -18.30 -85.74
N GLY A 397 -22.22 -17.81 -85.35
CA GLY A 397 -20.96 -17.52 -86.03
C GLY A 397 -20.25 -16.47 -85.16
N TYR A 398 -19.04 -16.80 -84.72
CA TYR A 398 -18.18 -15.99 -83.83
C TYR A 398 -17.84 -14.61 -84.41
N ASN A 399 -17.64 -13.62 -83.53
CA ASN A 399 -16.48 -12.72 -83.60
C ASN A 399 -16.06 -12.24 -82.21
N GLU A 400 -14.75 -12.30 -82.01
CA GLU A 400 -14.01 -12.13 -80.77
C GLU A 400 -13.45 -10.68 -80.68
N GLY A 401 -13.35 -10.13 -79.47
CA GLY A 401 -12.87 -8.77 -79.23
C GLY A 401 -12.61 -8.39 -77.77
N LYS A 402 -11.58 -9.02 -77.17
CA LYS A 402 -10.60 -8.53 -76.18
C LYS A 402 -10.97 -7.63 -74.96
N ILE A 403 -10.59 -8.17 -73.76
CA ILE A 403 -9.82 -7.54 -72.64
C ILE A 403 -10.61 -6.53 -71.74
N GLN A 404 -10.62 -6.51 -70.39
CA GLN A 404 -9.70 -6.91 -69.31
C GLN A 404 -10.46 -7.06 -67.95
N GLN A 405 -10.00 -7.99 -67.08
CA GLN A 405 -9.91 -8.01 -65.58
C GLN A 405 -11.08 -7.42 -64.74
N GLN A 406 -11.53 -7.99 -63.61
CA GLN A 406 -10.82 -8.72 -62.56
C GLN A 406 -11.83 -9.25 -61.51
N ILE A 407 -11.36 -10.24 -60.73
CA ILE A 407 -11.81 -10.69 -59.40
C ILE A 407 -12.53 -12.05 -59.37
N THR A 408 -11.72 -12.93 -58.81
CA THR A 408 -11.78 -14.34 -58.48
C THR A 408 -13.02 -14.75 -57.69
N SER A 409 -13.59 -15.87 -58.12
CA SER A 409 -14.46 -16.74 -57.35
C SER A 409 -13.76 -17.29 -56.10
N LEU A 410 -14.54 -17.56 -55.05
CA LEU A 410 -14.64 -18.86 -54.36
C LEU A 410 -15.47 -18.70 -53.08
N SER A 411 -16.70 -19.23 -53.12
CA SER A 411 -17.31 -19.91 -51.97
C SER A 411 -17.08 -21.42 -52.18
N PRO A 412 -17.24 -22.35 -51.21
CA PRO A 412 -17.92 -22.20 -49.91
C PRO A 412 -17.25 -22.94 -48.73
N ASN A 413 -17.55 -22.58 -47.47
CA ASN A 413 -17.92 -23.57 -46.43
C ASN A 413 -18.30 -22.95 -45.09
N ARG A 414 -19.38 -23.51 -44.52
CA ARG A 414 -19.78 -23.45 -43.10
C ARG A 414 -18.80 -24.34 -42.31
N THR A 415 -18.32 -24.00 -41.13
CA THR A 415 -19.00 -24.22 -39.83
C THR A 415 -18.15 -23.62 -38.68
N PRO A 416 -18.72 -23.48 -37.46
CA PRO A 416 -18.30 -22.51 -36.45
C PRO A 416 -17.38 -23.10 -35.36
N PHE A 417 -16.95 -22.20 -34.46
CA PHE A 417 -16.15 -22.35 -33.23
C PHE A 417 -14.66 -21.99 -33.38
N ALA A 418 -14.30 -20.78 -32.93
CA ALA A 418 -13.04 -20.49 -32.23
C ALA A 418 -13.11 -19.13 -31.53
N ASP A 419 -13.23 -19.21 -30.20
CA ASP A 419 -12.50 -18.45 -29.17
C ASP A 419 -12.33 -16.92 -29.22
N VAL A 420 -13.09 -16.34 -28.30
CA VAL A 420 -12.67 -15.40 -27.24
C VAL A 420 -11.19 -15.54 -26.83
N ASN A 421 -10.35 -14.52 -27.13
CA ASN A 421 -9.61 -13.71 -26.16
C ASN A 421 -8.48 -12.88 -26.81
N SER A 422 -8.58 -11.54 -26.72
CA SER A 422 -7.43 -10.66 -26.47
C SER A 422 -7.92 -9.28 -26.01
N LEU A 423 -8.07 -9.10 -24.71
CA LEU A 423 -7.51 -8.00 -23.89
C LEU A 423 -7.96 -8.14 -22.43
#